data_AF-A0A9D9V9K2-F1
#
_entry.id   AF-A0A9D9V9K2-F1
#
_cell.length_a   1.000
_cell.length_b   1.000
_cell.length_c   1.000
_cell.angle_alpha   90.00
_cell.angle_beta   90.00
_cell.angle_gamma   90.00
#
_symmetry.space_group_name_H-M   'P 1'
#
loop_
_entity.id
_entity.type
_entity.pdbx_description
1 polymer ?
#
loop_
_entity_poly.entity_id
_entity_poly.type
_entity_poly.pdbx_seq_one_letter_code
_entity_poly.pdbx_strand_id
1 'polypeptide(L)'
;MRNSLFLFFLLIASLVQADPCSTKYDCPNVSRLLQPTCRRLHQIWYDGKVELQIPAYTWHNRFYYSNHRTYNENPWGGGLGKSYYDEDGDWHQLYAFTFLDSHKNVEPIAGYGFEKMLHFNAKTGVGIGYTVFMTSRPDIVHSIPFPGILPLVVIAHQRASLTMIYVPGKQNVGNVLFVLAKWVLN
;
A
#
# COMPACT_ATOMS: atom_id res chain seq x y z
N MET A 1 9.31 19.64 0.92
CA MET A 1 8.25 18.98 1.73
C MET A 1 6.83 19.46 1.44
N ARG A 2 6.48 20.76 1.58
CA ARG A 2 5.07 21.23 1.57
C ARG A 2 4.23 20.80 0.35
N ASN A 3 4.82 20.79 -0.86
CA ASN A 3 4.08 20.47 -2.08
C ASN A 3 3.82 18.97 -2.27
N SER A 4 4.76 18.09 -1.87
CA SER A 4 4.61 16.63 -2.02
C SER A 4 3.54 16.11 -1.06
N LEU A 5 3.61 16.48 0.22
CA LEU A 5 2.61 16.12 1.23
C LEU A 5 1.19 16.53 0.80
N PHE A 6 1.03 17.74 0.25
CA PHE A 6 -0.25 18.22 -0.24
C PHE A 6 -0.85 17.32 -1.34
N LEU A 7 -0.03 16.85 -2.30
CA LEU A 7 -0.48 15.92 -3.34
C LEU A 7 -0.92 14.58 -2.75
N PHE A 8 -0.21 14.04 -1.76
CA PHE A 8 -0.61 12.81 -1.08
C PHE A 8 -1.90 13.00 -0.27
N PHE A 9 -2.11 14.15 0.38
CA PHE A 9 -3.39 14.45 1.04
C PHE A 9 -4.55 14.51 0.05
N LEU A 10 -4.36 15.11 -1.13
CA LEU A 10 -5.36 15.11 -2.19
C LEU A 10 -5.67 13.68 -2.68
N LEU A 11 -4.64 12.84 -2.84
CA LEU A 11 -4.82 11.43 -3.18
C LEU A 11 -5.65 10.69 -2.12
N ILE A 12 -5.33 10.85 -0.84
CA ILE A 12 -6.11 10.25 0.26
C ILE A 12 -7.57 10.70 0.20
N ALA A 13 -7.83 12.00 0.00
CA ALA A 13 -9.19 12.53 -0.09
C ALA A 13 -9.96 11.96 -1.29
N SER A 14 -9.30 11.79 -2.43
CA SER A 14 -9.92 11.28 -3.65
C SER A 14 -10.38 9.82 -3.56
N LEU A 15 -9.76 9.01 -2.68
CA LEU A 15 -10.16 7.60 -2.46
C LEU A 15 -11.56 7.46 -1.84
N VAL A 16 -12.11 8.52 -1.25
CA VAL A 16 -13.45 8.56 -0.64
C VAL A 16 -14.53 9.02 -1.65
N GLN A 17 -14.15 9.69 -2.74
CA GLN A 17 -15.08 10.41 -3.64
C GLN A 17 -15.51 9.62 -4.89
N ALA A 18 -15.46 8.29 -4.86
CA ALA A 18 -15.88 7.51 -6.02
C ALA A 18 -17.40 7.31 -6.00
N ASP A 19 -18.13 8.14 -6.75
CA ASP A 19 -19.54 7.90 -7.05
C ASP A 19 -19.69 6.63 -7.91
N PRO A 20 -20.50 5.64 -7.50
CA PRO A 20 -20.73 4.43 -8.27
C PRO A 20 -21.68 4.73 -9.43
N CYS A 21 -21.17 5.32 -10.51
CA CYS A 21 -21.98 5.57 -11.69
C CYS A 21 -21.14 5.60 -12.97
N SER A 22 -20.74 4.42 -13.47
CA SER A 22 -20.73 4.14 -14.91
C SER A 22 -20.37 2.67 -15.13
N THR A 23 -21.29 1.90 -15.69
CA THR A 23 -21.16 0.47 -16.00
C THR A 23 -20.25 0.17 -17.20
N LYS A 24 -19.40 1.12 -17.60
CA LYS A 24 -18.43 0.90 -18.67
C LYS A 24 -17.09 1.51 -18.29
N TYR A 25 -16.16 0.64 -17.92
CA TYR A 25 -14.73 0.94 -17.79
C TYR A 25 -14.12 1.16 -19.18
N ASP A 26 -14.54 2.26 -19.81
CA ASP A 26 -13.98 2.67 -21.08
C ASP A 26 -12.61 3.31 -20.82
N CYS A 27 -11.59 2.72 -21.44
CA CYS A 27 -10.21 3.19 -21.40
C CYS A 27 -9.83 3.70 -22.79
N PRO A 28 -10.50 4.77 -23.29
CA PRO A 28 -10.24 5.28 -24.62
C PRO A 28 -8.79 5.78 -24.69
N ASN A 29 -8.15 5.58 -25.84
CA ASN A 29 -6.78 6.01 -26.11
C ASN A 29 -5.68 5.32 -25.27
N VAL A 30 -6.01 4.26 -24.51
CA VAL A 30 -5.00 3.39 -23.87
C VAL A 30 -4.58 2.29 -24.84
N SER A 31 -3.27 2.05 -24.96
CA SER A 31 -2.73 1.00 -25.82
C SER A 31 -3.33 -0.37 -25.44
N ARG A 32 -3.50 -1.25 -26.44
CA ARG A 32 -4.10 -2.59 -26.23
C ARG A 32 -3.39 -3.39 -25.12
N LEU A 33 -2.08 -3.18 -24.96
CA LEU A 33 -1.27 -3.82 -23.92
C LEU A 33 -1.64 -3.36 -22.50
N LEU A 34 -1.98 -2.08 -22.32
CA LEU A 34 -2.27 -1.50 -21.00
C LEU A 34 -3.76 -1.48 -20.65
N GLN A 35 -4.63 -1.87 -21.60
CA GLN A 35 -6.07 -1.94 -21.36
C GLN A 35 -6.47 -2.78 -20.13
N PRO A 36 -5.89 -3.97 -19.87
CA PRO A 36 -6.24 -4.75 -18.67
C PRO A 36 -5.92 -3.99 -17.39
N THR A 37 -4.74 -3.37 -17.33
CA THR A 37 -4.33 -2.55 -16.19
C THR A 37 -5.26 -1.35 -15.98
N CYS A 38 -5.60 -0.63 -17.05
CA CYS A 38 -6.53 0.50 -16.96
C CYS A 38 -7.91 0.07 -16.43
N ARG A 39 -8.48 -1.01 -16.99
CA ARG A 39 -9.76 -1.54 -16.52
C ARG A 39 -9.70 -1.95 -15.06
N ARG A 40 -8.62 -2.62 -14.63
CA ARG A 40 -8.46 -3.03 -13.23
C ARG A 40 -8.33 -1.83 -12.29
N LEU A 41 -7.58 -0.79 -12.68
CA LEU A 41 -7.50 0.44 -11.88
C LEU A 41 -8.86 1.12 -11.76
N HIS A 42 -9.63 1.20 -12.84
CA HIS A 42 -10.99 1.74 -12.79
C HIS A 42 -11.91 0.88 -11.91
N GLN A 43 -11.86 -0.45 -12.02
CA GLN A 43 -12.64 -1.36 -11.16
C GLN A 43 -12.35 -1.11 -9.68
N ILE A 44 -11.07 -1.02 -9.29
CA ILE A 44 -10.70 -0.71 -7.90
C ILE A 44 -11.22 0.68 -7.52
N TRP A 45 -11.07 1.66 -8.42
CA TRP A 45 -11.46 3.05 -8.16
C TRP A 45 -12.96 3.22 -7.96
N TYR A 46 -13.81 2.57 -8.74
CA TYR A 46 -15.26 2.75 -8.69
C TYR A 46 -15.97 1.67 -7.88
N ASP A 47 -15.66 0.39 -8.09
CA ASP A 47 -16.32 -0.74 -7.40
C ASP A 47 -15.58 -1.21 -6.14
N GLY A 48 -14.32 -0.81 -5.95
CA GLY A 48 -13.54 -1.20 -4.79
C GLY A 48 -14.12 -0.65 -3.48
N LYS A 49 -13.98 -1.41 -2.40
CA LYS A 49 -14.39 -1.02 -1.06
C LYS A 49 -13.36 -0.12 -0.43
N VAL A 50 -13.79 0.93 0.28
CA VAL A 50 -12.87 1.80 1.02
C VAL A 50 -12.27 1.01 2.19
N GLU A 51 -10.98 1.23 2.46
CA GLU A 51 -10.21 0.54 3.48
C GLU A 51 -9.38 1.55 4.29
N LEU A 52 -9.34 1.39 5.61
CA LEU A 52 -8.39 2.10 6.47
C LEU A 52 -7.03 1.42 6.43
N GLN A 53 -5.97 2.20 6.27
CA GLN A 53 -4.58 1.75 6.32
C GLN A 53 -3.95 2.23 7.63
N ILE A 54 -3.55 1.30 8.52
CA ILE A 54 -3.04 1.60 9.86
C ILE A 54 -1.67 0.94 10.05
N PRO A 55 -0.57 1.70 9.92
CA PRO A 55 0.76 1.22 10.26
C PRO A 55 0.79 0.69 11.69
N ALA A 56 1.14 -0.59 11.86
CA ALA A 56 1.05 -1.27 13.15
C ALA A 56 2.43 -1.40 13.81
N TYR A 57 3.42 -1.91 13.08
CA TYR A 57 4.74 -2.19 13.63
C TYR A 57 5.80 -2.23 12.54
N THR A 58 7.04 -1.96 12.90
CA THR A 58 8.20 -2.16 12.02
C THR A 58 9.28 -2.91 12.78
N TRP A 59 9.84 -3.94 12.17
CA TRP A 59 10.93 -4.71 12.74
C TRP A 59 12.18 -4.58 11.89
N HIS A 60 13.29 -4.21 12.52
CA HIS A 60 14.61 -4.14 11.87
C HIS A 60 15.39 -5.42 12.19
N ASN A 61 15.84 -6.13 11.15
CA ASN A 61 16.60 -7.36 11.36
C ASN A 61 17.98 -7.09 11.99
N ARG A 62 18.09 -7.24 13.31
CA ARG A 62 19.29 -6.92 14.10
C ARG A 62 20.58 -7.60 13.60
N PHE A 63 20.51 -8.73 12.89
CA PHE A 63 21.69 -9.36 12.28
C PHE A 63 22.37 -8.46 11.23
N TYR A 64 21.61 -7.61 10.55
CA TYR A 64 22.11 -6.71 9.51
C TYR A 64 22.43 -5.31 10.03
N TYR A 65 22.26 -5.04 11.33
CA TYR A 65 22.47 -3.74 11.94
C TYR A 65 23.54 -3.79 13.03
N SER A 66 24.52 -2.88 12.97
CA SER A 66 25.50 -2.74 14.05
C SER A 66 24.85 -2.19 15.33
N ASN A 67 25.23 -2.74 16.49
CA ASN A 67 24.61 -2.63 17.83
C ASN A 67 24.43 -1.22 18.47
N HIS A 68 24.45 -0.13 17.72
CA HIS A 68 24.45 1.23 18.28
C HIS A 68 23.34 2.16 17.75
N ARG A 69 22.39 1.68 16.94
CA ARG A 69 21.29 2.51 16.40
C ARG A 69 19.93 1.96 16.79
N THR A 70 19.16 2.76 17.53
CA THR A 70 17.74 2.49 17.84
C THR A 70 16.90 3.17 16.77
N TYR A 71 16.37 2.40 15.82
CA TYR A 71 15.43 2.91 14.82
C TYR A 71 14.01 2.95 15.37
N ASN A 72 13.18 3.84 14.82
CA ASN A 72 11.75 3.86 15.14
C ASN A 72 11.07 2.58 14.63
N GLU A 73 10.48 1.82 15.54
CA GLU A 73 9.74 0.59 15.24
C GLU A 73 8.21 0.78 15.39
N ASN A 74 7.80 1.99 15.75
CA ASN A 74 6.40 2.39 15.87
C ASN A 74 6.08 3.40 14.75
N PRO A 75 5.73 2.93 13.54
CA PRO A 75 5.56 3.78 12.36
C PRO A 75 4.22 4.52 12.38
N TRP A 76 3.87 5.21 13.47
CA TRP A 76 2.56 5.83 13.64
C TRP A 76 2.13 6.66 12.42
N GLY A 77 0.86 6.53 12.06
CA GLY A 77 0.31 7.21 10.92
C GLY A 77 -1.02 6.60 10.51
N GLY A 78 -1.39 6.82 9.25
CA GLY A 78 -2.61 6.28 8.70
C GLY A 78 -2.94 6.86 7.34
N GLY A 79 -3.96 6.27 6.73
CA GLY A 79 -4.53 6.72 5.48
C GLY A 79 -5.64 5.81 5.00
N LEU A 80 -5.89 5.83 3.70
CA LEU A 80 -7.00 5.15 3.07
C LEU A 80 -6.55 4.34 1.87
N GLY A 81 -7.37 3.39 1.50
CA GLY A 81 -7.28 2.65 0.25
C GLY A 81 -8.64 2.33 -0.32
N LYS A 82 -8.64 1.83 -1.56
CA LYS A 82 -9.75 1.08 -2.13
C LYS A 82 -9.23 -0.30 -2.49
N SER A 83 -10.01 -1.33 -2.18
CA SER A 83 -9.60 -2.71 -2.40
C SER A 83 -10.71 -3.54 -3.04
N TYR A 84 -10.33 -4.47 -3.92
CA TYR A 84 -11.23 -5.20 -4.80
C TYR A 84 -10.72 -6.63 -4.98
N TYR A 85 -11.60 -7.61 -4.81
CA TYR A 85 -11.33 -8.99 -5.22
C TYR A 85 -11.75 -9.15 -6.66
N ASP A 86 -10.88 -9.74 -7.47
CA ASP A 86 -11.15 -9.93 -8.87
C ASP A 86 -11.88 -11.24 -9.18
N GLU A 87 -12.06 -11.51 -10.47
CA GLU A 87 -12.79 -12.66 -10.96
C GLU A 87 -12.13 -14.00 -10.60
N ASP A 88 -10.81 -14.01 -10.38
CA ASP A 88 -10.03 -15.17 -9.94
C ASP A 88 -9.96 -15.27 -8.40
N GLY A 89 -10.52 -14.28 -7.69
CA GLY A 89 -10.48 -14.17 -6.24
C GLY A 89 -9.16 -13.62 -5.71
N ASP A 90 -8.31 -13.05 -6.58
CA ASP A 90 -7.07 -12.37 -6.19
C ASP A 90 -7.38 -10.94 -5.72
N TRP A 91 -6.56 -10.42 -4.81
CA TRP A 91 -6.79 -9.13 -4.17
C TRP A 91 -5.99 -8.03 -4.88
N HIS A 92 -6.67 -6.93 -5.16
CA HIS A 92 -6.10 -5.70 -5.70
C HIS A 92 -6.41 -4.53 -4.79
N GLN A 93 -5.46 -3.61 -4.65
CA GLN A 93 -5.65 -2.41 -3.83
C GLN A 93 -4.97 -1.19 -4.43
N LEU A 94 -5.62 -0.03 -4.28
CA LEU A 94 -5.02 1.29 -4.40
C LEU A 94 -4.99 1.90 -3.01
N TYR A 95 -3.87 2.51 -2.63
CA TYR A 95 -3.74 3.07 -1.30
C TYR A 95 -2.95 4.37 -1.31
N ALA A 96 -3.21 5.20 -0.31
CA ALA A 96 -2.41 6.34 0.06
C ALA A 96 -2.43 6.49 1.58
N PHE A 97 -1.27 6.54 2.21
CA PHE A 97 -1.15 6.78 3.64
C PHE A 97 0.15 7.48 4.00
N THR A 98 0.24 7.91 5.24
CA THR A 98 1.46 8.49 5.80
C THR A 98 1.87 7.71 7.04
N PHE A 99 3.16 7.64 7.31
CA PHE A 99 3.70 6.99 8.50
C PHE A 99 4.98 7.69 8.97
N LEU A 100 5.38 7.44 10.22
CA LEU A 100 6.67 7.90 10.73
C LEU A 100 7.79 6.94 10.29
N ASP A 101 8.79 7.47 9.59
CA ASP A 101 9.96 6.72 9.16
C ASP A 101 10.90 6.33 10.33
N SER A 102 12.02 5.69 10.01
CA SER A 102 13.00 5.23 11.00
C SER A 102 13.62 6.36 11.84
N HIS A 103 13.54 7.62 11.36
CA HIS A 103 14.02 8.84 12.01
C HIS A 103 12.85 9.71 12.55
N LYS A 104 11.62 9.18 12.57
CA LYS A 104 10.39 9.87 12.99
C LYS A 104 10.01 11.07 12.11
N ASN A 105 10.41 11.06 10.84
CA ASN A 105 9.89 12.00 9.86
C ASN A 105 8.61 11.45 9.23
N VAL A 106 7.69 12.33 8.85
CA VAL A 106 6.49 11.94 8.10
C VAL A 106 6.89 11.52 6.68
N GLU A 107 6.59 10.28 6.34
CA GLU A 107 6.79 9.68 5.03
C GLU A 107 5.42 9.36 4.40
N PRO A 108 5.03 10.08 3.33
CA PRO A 108 3.85 9.73 2.57
C PRO A 108 4.16 8.66 1.52
N ILE A 109 3.22 7.73 1.33
CA ILE A 109 3.29 6.66 0.35
C ILE A 109 1.93 6.48 -0.34
N ALA A 110 1.95 6.24 -1.65
CA ALA A 110 0.76 5.86 -2.41
C ALA A 110 1.14 4.84 -3.48
N GLY A 111 0.28 3.87 -3.72
CA GLY A 111 0.62 2.77 -4.59
C GLY A 111 -0.53 1.84 -4.94
N TYR A 112 -0.14 0.81 -5.67
CA TYR A 112 -0.97 -0.31 -6.09
C TYR A 112 -0.38 -1.61 -5.51
N GLY A 113 -1.23 -2.42 -4.90
CA GLY A 113 -0.91 -3.76 -4.42
C GLY A 113 -1.67 -4.83 -5.19
N PHE A 114 -1.00 -5.95 -5.43
CA PHE A 114 -1.58 -7.19 -5.92
C PHE A 114 -1.18 -8.34 -5.01
N GLU A 115 -2.16 -9.16 -4.63
CA GLU A 115 -1.96 -10.36 -3.83
C GLU A 115 -2.68 -11.53 -4.48
N LYS A 116 -1.94 -12.58 -4.82
CA LYS A 116 -2.54 -13.87 -5.19
C LYS A 116 -3.08 -14.53 -3.92
N MET A 117 -4.36 -14.86 -3.90
CA MET A 117 -5.05 -15.27 -2.68
C MET A 117 -5.36 -16.76 -2.65
N LEU A 118 -5.14 -17.38 -1.50
CA LEU A 118 -5.61 -18.70 -1.13
C LEU A 118 -6.70 -18.55 -0.07
N HIS A 119 -7.94 -18.87 -0.46
CA HIS A 119 -9.10 -18.81 0.44
C HIS A 119 -9.31 -20.15 1.13
N PHE A 120 -9.29 -20.15 2.47
CA PHE A 120 -9.61 -21.35 3.27
C PHE A 120 -11.12 -21.50 3.47
N ASN A 121 -11.84 -20.38 3.50
CA ASN A 121 -13.29 -20.31 3.57
C ASN A 121 -13.77 -18.93 3.07
N ALA A 122 -15.07 -18.71 3.03
CA ALA A 122 -15.67 -17.45 2.56
C ALA A 122 -15.25 -16.18 3.34
N LYS A 123 -14.58 -16.34 4.50
CA LYS A 123 -14.17 -15.24 5.37
C LYS A 123 -12.67 -15.14 5.54
N THR A 124 -11.89 -16.18 5.21
CA THR A 124 -10.49 -16.28 5.64
C THR A 124 -9.62 -16.71 4.48
N GLY A 125 -8.51 -16.02 4.30
CA GLY A 125 -7.51 -16.37 3.31
C GLY A 125 -6.15 -15.80 3.65
N VAL A 126 -5.15 -16.30 2.93
CA VAL A 126 -3.78 -15.78 2.95
C VAL A 126 -3.37 -15.46 1.52
N GLY A 127 -2.50 -14.48 1.35
CA GLY A 127 -2.02 -14.08 0.03
C GLY A 127 -0.55 -13.74 0.02
N ILE A 128 0.03 -13.81 -1.17
CA ILE A 128 1.40 -13.37 -1.46
C ILE A 128 1.38 -12.54 -2.73
N GLY A 129 2.19 -11.49 -2.77
CA GLY A 129 2.33 -10.69 -3.96
C GLY A 129 3.29 -9.54 -3.79
N TYR A 130 2.94 -8.40 -4.37
CA TYR A 130 3.82 -7.25 -4.47
C TYR A 130 3.03 -5.94 -4.41
N THR A 131 3.73 -4.88 -4.03
CA THR A 131 3.26 -3.50 -4.18
C THR A 131 4.23 -2.70 -5.03
N VAL A 132 3.69 -1.84 -5.90
CA VAL A 132 4.41 -0.76 -6.58
C VAL A 132 3.89 0.57 -6.08
N PHE A 133 4.78 1.47 -5.69
CA PHE A 133 4.38 2.71 -5.04
C PHE A 133 5.33 3.86 -5.34
N MET A 134 4.86 5.06 -5.04
CA MET A 134 5.66 6.26 -4.92
C MET A 134 5.70 6.65 -3.44
N THR A 135 6.89 6.93 -2.94
CA THR A 135 7.09 7.50 -1.59
C THR A 135 8.02 8.70 -1.68
N SER A 136 8.09 9.49 -0.61
CA SER A 136 8.97 10.65 -0.53
C SER A 136 9.58 10.73 0.86
N ARG A 137 10.91 10.83 0.94
CA ARG A 137 11.62 10.98 2.22
C ARG A 137 12.51 12.21 2.22
N PRO A 138 12.66 12.91 3.36
CA PRO A 138 13.52 14.10 3.44
C PRO A 138 15.00 13.77 3.19
N ASP A 139 15.45 12.58 3.60
CA ASP A 139 16.82 12.08 3.48
C ASP A 139 17.12 11.40 2.12
N ILE A 140 16.11 11.18 1.27
CA ILE A 140 16.26 10.53 -0.04
C ILE A 140 15.83 11.50 -1.15
N VAL A 141 16.75 11.80 -2.07
CA VAL A 141 16.51 12.66 -3.25
C VAL A 141 15.80 13.99 -2.86
N HIS A 142 16.11 14.53 -1.67
CA HIS A 142 15.59 15.81 -1.17
C HIS A 142 14.06 15.96 -1.21
N SER A 143 13.30 14.91 -0.83
CA SER A 143 11.82 14.88 -0.88
C SER A 143 11.19 14.91 -2.28
N ILE A 144 11.94 14.55 -3.32
CA ILE A 144 11.36 14.26 -4.63
C ILE A 144 10.75 12.85 -4.57
N PRO A 145 9.47 12.65 -4.94
CA PRO A 145 8.86 11.32 -4.95
C PRO A 145 9.64 10.36 -5.83
N PHE A 146 9.90 9.15 -5.31
CA PHE A 146 10.61 8.10 -6.02
C PHE A 146 9.82 6.80 -6.01
N PRO A 147 9.95 5.97 -7.07
CA PRO A 147 9.23 4.72 -7.17
C PRO A 147 9.90 3.63 -6.30
N GLY A 148 9.08 2.69 -5.84
CA GLY A 148 9.50 1.48 -5.16
C GLY A 148 8.66 0.28 -5.57
N ILE A 149 9.23 -0.91 -5.42
CA ILE A 149 8.52 -2.18 -5.53
C ILE A 149 8.95 -3.08 -4.37
N LEU A 150 7.99 -3.67 -3.67
CA LEU A 150 8.26 -4.51 -2.50
C LEU A 150 7.40 -5.78 -2.50
N PRO A 151 7.94 -6.93 -2.08
CA PRO A 151 7.15 -8.12 -1.83
C PRO A 151 6.32 -7.95 -0.55
N LEU A 152 5.16 -8.60 -0.54
CA LEU A 152 4.29 -8.63 0.63
C LEU A 152 3.54 -9.95 0.76
N VAL A 153 3.09 -10.22 1.98
CA VAL A 153 2.16 -11.29 2.30
C VAL A 153 1.01 -10.72 3.13
N VAL A 154 -0.17 -11.32 3.00
CA VAL A 154 -1.37 -10.87 3.70
C VAL A 154 -2.07 -12.04 4.38
N ILE A 155 -2.62 -11.77 5.55
CA ILE A 155 -3.57 -12.65 6.25
C ILE A 155 -4.87 -11.87 6.36
N ALA A 156 -5.96 -12.41 5.83
CA ALA A 156 -7.25 -11.76 5.77
C ALA A 156 -8.30 -12.56 6.55
N HIS A 157 -9.09 -11.86 7.36
CA HIS A 157 -10.28 -12.41 8.02
C HIS A 157 -11.43 -11.39 8.02
N GLN A 158 -12.47 -11.69 7.26
CA GLN A 158 -13.65 -10.86 7.04
C GLN A 158 -13.28 -9.47 6.50
N ARG A 159 -13.25 -8.46 7.37
CA ARG A 159 -12.93 -7.07 7.05
C ARG A 159 -11.54 -6.66 7.51
N ALA A 160 -10.95 -7.44 8.41
CA ALA A 160 -9.63 -7.18 8.94
C ALA A 160 -8.59 -7.90 8.08
N SER A 161 -7.48 -7.23 7.83
CA SER A 161 -6.31 -7.89 7.29
C SER A 161 -5.03 -7.38 7.93
N LEU A 162 -4.02 -8.23 7.94
CA LEU A 162 -2.67 -7.90 8.33
C LEU A 162 -1.75 -8.14 7.14
N THR A 163 -1.14 -7.08 6.63
CA THR A 163 -0.17 -7.14 5.53
C THR A 163 1.23 -6.94 6.08
N MET A 164 2.13 -7.81 5.68
CA MET A 164 3.54 -7.77 6.03
C MET A 164 4.34 -7.51 4.75
N ILE A 165 5.04 -6.39 4.72
CA ILE A 165 5.84 -5.92 3.59
C ILE A 165 7.30 -6.04 3.98
N TYR A 166 8.11 -6.67 3.13
CA TYR A 166 9.54 -6.82 3.40
C TYR A 166 10.35 -5.88 2.51
N VAL A 167 11.18 -5.04 3.14
CA VAL A 167 12.13 -4.15 2.46
C VAL A 167 13.48 -4.85 2.37
N PRO A 168 13.86 -5.43 1.21
CA PRO A 168 15.18 -6.02 1.06
C PRO A 168 16.25 -4.95 1.08
N GLY A 169 17.46 -5.30 1.53
CA GLY A 169 18.56 -4.36 1.53
C GLY A 169 19.89 -4.96 1.98
N LYS A 170 20.86 -4.08 2.22
CA LYS A 170 22.23 -4.42 2.64
C LYS A 170 22.42 -4.13 4.13
N GLN A 171 23.65 -4.30 4.62
CA GLN A 171 23.99 -3.97 6.00
C GLN A 171 23.66 -2.51 6.30
N ASN A 172 22.99 -2.27 7.42
CA ASN A 172 22.48 -0.97 7.88
C ASN A 172 21.44 -0.26 6.98
N VAL A 173 21.01 -0.86 5.86
CA VAL A 173 20.05 -0.26 4.91
C VAL A 173 19.07 -1.33 4.44
N GLY A 174 17.81 -1.27 4.87
CA GLY A 174 16.80 -2.30 4.57
C GLY A 174 16.91 -3.53 5.47
N ASN A 175 16.41 -4.69 5.02
CA ASN A 175 16.12 -5.84 5.89
C ASN A 175 15.12 -5.50 6.99
N VAL A 176 14.03 -4.86 6.58
CA VAL A 176 12.98 -4.35 7.46
C VAL A 176 11.66 -5.03 7.13
N LEU A 177 10.95 -5.49 8.15
CA LEU A 177 9.57 -5.95 8.04
C LEU A 177 8.65 -4.81 8.47
N PHE A 178 7.75 -4.39 7.59
CA PHE A 178 6.72 -3.40 7.89
C PHE A 178 5.36 -4.09 7.98
N VAL A 179 4.66 -3.88 9.08
CA VAL A 179 3.36 -4.49 9.36
C VAL A 179 2.27 -3.43 9.28
N LEU A 180 1.29 -3.68 8.43
CA LEU A 180 0.16 -2.81 8.15
C LEU A 180 -1.13 -3.54 8.49
N ALA A 181 -1.88 -3.01 9.45
CA ALA A 181 -3.23 -3.46 9.73
C ALA A 181 -4.20 -2.70 8.82
N LYS A 182 -5.17 -3.42 8.25
CA LYS A 182 -6.18 -2.82 7.39
C LYS A 182 -7.58 -3.22 7.80
N TRP A 183 -8.52 -2.31 7.55
CA TRP A 183 -9.93 -2.53 7.86
C TRP A 183 -10.84 -2.01 6.75
N VAL A 184 -11.61 -2.91 6.13
CA VAL A 184 -12.57 -2.56 5.08
C VAL A 184 -13.81 -1.89 5.69
N LEU A 185 -14.14 -0.70 5.18
CA LEU A 185 -15.30 0.10 5.57
C LEU A 185 -16.57 -0.38 4.84
N ASN A 186 -17.72 -0.10 5.47
CA ASN A 186 -19.05 -0.44 4.97
C ASN A 186 -19.62 0.65 4.07
#